data_AF-A0A7S2C5P2-F1
#
_entry.id   AF-A0A7S2C5P2-F1
#
_cell.length_a   1.000
_cell.length_b   1.000
_cell.length_c   1.000
_cell.angle_alpha   90.00
_cell.angle_beta   90.00
_cell.angle_gamma   90.00
#
_symmetry.space_group_name_H-M   'P 1'
#
loop_
_entity.id
_entity.type
_entity.pdbx_description
1 polymer ?
#
loop_
_entity_poly.entity_id
_entity_poly.type
_entity_poly.pdbx_seq_one_letter_code
_entity_poly.pdbx_strand_id
1 'polypeptide(L)'
;GASVIMLARPSTRADEALSSIAAVASGPAPRLIDCDLLHFESVYEAAAAVREETSEGGIDVLCLNAGVMLQPDVASWDGYDVTASTNVLSHFLLTRELMPELRTAAARTGDARVVSMSSGSGFGPPAFDPRFLTRAGGMLGGAKY
;
A
#
# COMPACT_ATOMS: atom_id res chain seq x y z
N GLY A 1 -10.42 17.44 -11.58
CA GLY A 1 -10.46 16.34 -10.60
C GLY A 1 -9.13 15.64 -10.58
N ALA A 2 -8.90 14.72 -9.63
CA ALA A 2 -7.70 13.90 -9.60
C ALA A 2 -7.85 12.68 -10.54
N SER A 3 -6.74 12.22 -11.12
CA SER A 3 -6.64 10.88 -11.70
C SER A 3 -6.34 9.91 -10.56
N VAL A 4 -7.10 8.81 -10.45
CA VAL A 4 -7.00 7.87 -9.33
C VAL A 4 -6.50 6.52 -9.83
N ILE A 5 -5.39 6.07 -9.27
CA ILE A 5 -4.87 4.71 -9.42
C ILE A 5 -5.10 3.97 -8.10
N MET A 6 -5.83 2.88 -8.16
CA MET A 6 -6.13 2.00 -7.05
C MET A 6 -5.18 0.80 -7.10
N LEU A 7 -4.48 0.54 -6.00
CA LEU A 7 -3.67 -0.66 -5.82
C LEU A 7 -4.45 -1.63 -4.95
N ALA A 8 -4.90 -2.75 -5.52
CA ALA A 8 -5.61 -3.78 -4.78
C ALA A 8 -5.57 -5.12 -5.51
N ARG A 9 -5.66 -6.20 -4.74
CA ARG A 9 -5.84 -7.56 -5.28
C ARG A 9 -7.13 -7.65 -6.09
N PRO A 10 -7.12 -8.36 -7.23
CA PRO A 10 -8.32 -8.68 -8.00
C PRO A 10 -9.39 -9.30 -7.10
N SER A 11 -10.54 -8.65 -7.04
CA SER A 11 -11.68 -9.10 -6.24
C SER A 11 -12.93 -8.35 -6.66
N THR A 12 -14.09 -8.95 -6.40
CA THR A 12 -15.38 -8.28 -6.63
C THR A 12 -15.48 -6.93 -5.91
N ARG A 13 -14.88 -6.81 -4.72
CA ARG A 13 -14.83 -5.55 -3.97
C ARG A 13 -14.02 -4.47 -4.68
N ALA A 14 -12.91 -4.84 -5.32
CA ALA A 14 -12.09 -3.92 -6.08
C ALA A 14 -12.85 -3.44 -7.34
N ASP A 15 -13.54 -4.35 -8.03
CA ASP A 15 -14.35 -4.05 -9.21
C ASP A 15 -15.55 -3.14 -8.88
N GLU A 16 -16.23 -3.41 -7.76
CA GLU A 16 -17.33 -2.58 -7.24
C GLU A 16 -16.84 -1.18 -6.86
N ALA A 17 -15.70 -1.08 -6.17
CA ALA A 17 -15.12 0.21 -5.79
C ALA A 17 -14.68 1.01 -7.03
N LEU A 18 -14.04 0.36 -8.01
CA LEU A 18 -13.68 0.98 -9.29
C LEU A 18 -14.91 1.54 -10.00
N SER A 19 -15.98 0.74 -10.08
CA SER A 19 -17.25 1.13 -10.70
C SER A 19 -17.92 2.30 -9.97
N SER A 20 -17.92 2.27 -8.64
CA SER A 20 -18.50 3.34 -7.82
C SER A 20 -17.75 4.66 -7.98
N ILE A 21 -16.42 4.63 -8.02
CA ILE A 21 -15.60 5.84 -8.23
C ILE A 21 -15.79 6.36 -9.66
N ALA A 22 -15.80 5.47 -10.67
CA ALA A 22 -16.01 5.85 -12.05
C ALA A 22 -17.36 6.54 -12.28
N ALA A 23 -18.42 6.08 -11.61
CA ALA A 23 -19.77 6.64 -11.75
C ALA A 23 -19.90 8.10 -11.26
N VAL A 24 -19.00 8.54 -10.36
CA VAL A 24 -19.01 9.91 -9.81
C VAL A 24 -17.81 10.75 -10.25
N ALA A 25 -16.89 10.18 -11.01
CA ALA A 25 -15.69 10.86 -11.47
C ALA A 25 -16.05 12.00 -12.45
N SER A 26 -15.52 13.19 -12.17
CA SER A 26 -15.57 14.35 -13.09
C SER A 26 -14.28 14.49 -13.92
N GLY A 27 -13.30 13.59 -13.71
CA GLY A 27 -12.03 13.52 -14.43
C GLY A 27 -11.86 12.19 -15.15
N PRO A 28 -10.61 11.77 -15.43
CA PRO A 28 -10.34 10.45 -16.01
C PRO A 28 -10.95 9.33 -15.16
N ALA A 29 -11.36 8.24 -15.83
CA ALA A 29 -11.81 7.05 -15.13
C ALA A 29 -10.70 6.52 -14.20
N PRO A 30 -11.05 6.04 -13.00
CA PRO A 30 -10.07 5.41 -12.12
C PRO A 30 -9.47 4.17 -12.78
N ARG A 31 -8.25 3.83 -12.37
CA ARG A 31 -7.53 2.65 -12.83
C ARG A 31 -7.30 1.71 -11.65
N LEU A 32 -7.33 0.41 -11.92
CA LEU A 32 -7.00 -0.63 -10.94
C LEU A 32 -5.73 -1.35 -11.40
N ILE A 33 -4.75 -1.45 -10.51
CA ILE A 33 -3.51 -2.21 -10.71
C ILE A 33 -3.46 -3.28 -9.62
N ASP A 34 -3.18 -4.52 -10.03
CA ASP A 34 -3.00 -5.63 -9.10
C ASP A 34 -1.84 -5.35 -8.15
N CYS A 35 -2.06 -5.55 -6.86
CA CYS A 35 -1.06 -5.38 -5.83
C CYS A 35 -1.47 -6.21 -4.60
N ASP A 36 -0.73 -7.28 -4.35
CA ASP A 36 -0.79 -8.03 -3.10
C ASP A 36 0.36 -7.59 -2.17
N LEU A 37 0.00 -6.88 -1.10
CA LEU A 37 0.96 -6.41 -0.10
C LEU A 37 1.57 -7.54 0.75
N LEU A 38 1.16 -8.80 0.57
CA LEU A 38 1.80 -9.97 1.17
C LEU A 38 2.91 -10.58 0.31
N HIS A 39 3.12 -10.07 -0.91
CA HIS A 39 4.12 -10.58 -1.85
C HIS A 39 4.94 -9.41 -2.43
N PHE A 40 6.19 -9.26 -2.01
CA PHE A 40 7.03 -8.11 -2.39
C PHE A 40 7.26 -8.00 -3.90
N GLU A 41 7.30 -9.12 -4.62
CA GLU A 41 7.36 -9.11 -6.09
C GLU A 41 6.13 -8.43 -6.70
N SER A 42 4.93 -8.72 -6.19
CA SER A 42 3.69 -8.03 -6.62
C SER A 42 3.76 -6.52 -6.32
N VAL A 43 4.36 -6.13 -5.20
CA VAL A 43 4.58 -4.71 -4.87
C VAL A 43 5.52 -4.04 -5.87
N TYR A 44 6.60 -4.72 -6.29
CA TYR A 44 7.53 -4.20 -7.30
C TYR A 44 6.87 -4.06 -8.67
N GLU A 45 6.09 -5.06 -9.09
CA GLU A 45 5.33 -5.04 -10.34
C GLU A 45 4.30 -3.91 -10.35
N ALA A 46 3.53 -3.77 -9.28
CA ALA A 46 2.57 -2.69 -9.12
C ALA A 46 3.24 -1.32 -9.19
N ALA A 47 4.36 -1.14 -8.48
CA ALA A 47 5.09 0.13 -8.52
C ALA A 47 5.68 0.43 -9.90
N ALA A 48 6.14 -0.59 -10.63
CA ALA A 48 6.60 -0.43 -12.01
C ALA A 48 5.47 0.03 -12.94
N ALA A 49 4.29 -0.59 -12.85
CA ALA A 49 3.12 -0.20 -13.63
C ALA A 49 2.66 1.23 -13.30
N VAL A 50 2.68 1.62 -12.02
CA VAL A 50 2.37 3.01 -11.62
C VAL A 50 3.36 4.00 -12.22
N ARG A 51 4.67 3.71 -12.17
CA ARG A 51 5.69 4.60 -12.78
C ARG A 51 5.48 4.75 -14.28
N GLU A 52 5.14 3.67 -14.98
CA GLU A 52 4.82 3.73 -16.40
C GLU A 52 3.64 4.68 -16.66
N GLU A 53 2.54 4.52 -15.91
CA GLU A 53 1.35 5.37 -16.06
C GLU A 53 1.55 6.84 -15.62
N THR A 54 2.56 7.12 -14.80
CA THR A 54 2.78 8.46 -14.19
C THR A 54 4.03 9.18 -14.66
N SER A 55 4.81 8.58 -15.56
CA SER A 55 6.14 9.05 -16.01
C SER A 55 6.23 10.51 -16.47
N GLU A 56 5.16 11.08 -17.01
CA GLU A 56 5.15 12.49 -17.47
C GLU A 56 4.83 13.50 -16.36
N GLY A 57 4.06 13.10 -15.34
CA GLY A 57 3.42 14.01 -14.39
C GLY A 57 3.78 13.78 -12.92
N GLY A 58 4.32 12.61 -12.60
CA GLY A 58 4.56 12.14 -11.24
C GLY A 58 3.29 11.77 -10.48
N ILE A 59 3.43 11.57 -9.18
CA ILE A 59 2.34 11.27 -8.24
C ILE A 59 2.20 12.43 -7.26
N ASP A 60 1.07 13.12 -7.26
CA ASP A 60 0.84 14.22 -6.31
C ASP A 60 0.60 13.70 -4.88
N VAL A 61 -0.09 12.56 -4.74
CA VAL A 61 -0.44 11.96 -3.45
C VAL A 61 -0.34 10.43 -3.49
N LEU A 62 0.44 9.85 -2.56
CA LEU A 62 0.48 8.42 -2.29
C LEU A 62 -0.24 8.10 -0.97
N CYS A 63 -1.35 7.36 -1.04
CA CYS A 63 -2.14 6.94 0.12
C CYS A 63 -1.82 5.49 0.53
N LEU A 64 -1.07 5.33 1.61
CA LEU A 64 -0.74 4.04 2.22
C LEU A 64 -1.84 3.64 3.21
N ASN A 65 -2.99 3.26 2.66
CA ASN A 65 -4.21 3.01 3.43
C ASN A 65 -4.43 1.53 3.80
N ALA A 66 -3.96 0.60 2.95
CA ALA A 66 -4.28 -0.80 3.11
C ALA A 66 -3.74 -1.36 4.43
N GLY A 67 -4.56 -2.10 5.16
CA GLY A 67 -4.15 -2.64 6.43
C GLY A 67 -4.98 -3.85 6.83
N VAL A 68 -4.35 -4.77 7.54
CA VAL A 68 -4.98 -5.92 8.17
C VAL A 68 -4.76 -5.87 9.68
N MET A 69 -5.61 -6.59 10.41
CA MET A 69 -5.54 -6.71 11.86
C MET A 69 -5.93 -8.12 12.27
N LEU A 70 -5.47 -8.56 13.45
CA LEU A 70 -5.80 -9.86 14.04
C LEU A 70 -5.50 -11.03 13.09
N GLN A 71 -4.33 -11.04 12.45
CA GLN A 71 -3.97 -12.16 11.58
C GLN A 71 -3.44 -13.35 12.39
N PRO A 72 -3.67 -14.60 11.93
CA PRO A 72 -3.01 -15.78 12.48
C PRO A 72 -1.48 -15.62 12.42
N ASP A 73 -0.76 -16.32 13.31
CA ASP A 73 0.71 -16.40 13.24
C ASP A 73 1.12 -17.30 12.08
N VAL A 74 1.14 -16.73 10.88
CA VAL A 74 1.63 -17.39 9.66
C VAL A 74 2.58 -16.44 8.94
N ALA A 75 3.46 -17.01 8.12
CA ALA A 75 4.34 -16.22 7.29
C ALA A 75 3.62 -15.71 6.02
N SER A 76 3.93 -14.49 5.62
CA SER A 76 3.70 -13.99 4.26
C SER A 76 4.57 -14.75 3.26
N TRP A 77 4.38 -14.52 1.96
CA TRP A 77 5.17 -15.20 0.92
C TRP A 77 6.67 -14.91 1.06
N ASP A 78 7.00 -13.71 1.52
CA ASP A 78 8.37 -13.30 1.77
C ASP A 78 8.93 -13.78 3.13
N GLY A 79 8.15 -14.48 3.95
CA GLY A 79 8.61 -15.05 5.23
C GLY A 79 8.46 -14.12 6.44
N TYR A 80 7.70 -13.05 6.32
CA TYR A 80 7.48 -12.06 7.40
C TYR A 80 6.11 -12.27 8.06
N ASP A 81 5.88 -11.63 9.20
CA ASP A 81 4.53 -11.56 9.77
C ASP A 81 3.55 -10.90 8.78
N VAL A 82 2.32 -11.42 8.67
CA VAL A 82 1.29 -10.94 7.73
C VAL A 82 0.94 -9.46 7.97
N THR A 83 0.81 -9.06 9.24
CA THR A 83 0.44 -7.70 9.62
C THR A 83 1.60 -6.74 9.35
N ALA A 84 2.82 -7.12 9.73
CA ALA A 84 4.01 -6.33 9.46
C ALA A 84 4.30 -6.20 7.95
N SER A 85 4.12 -7.28 7.19
CA SER A 85 4.25 -7.30 5.72
C SER A 85 3.31 -6.28 5.09
N THR A 86 2.02 -6.40 5.40
CA THR A 86 0.97 -5.56 4.81
C THR A 86 1.07 -4.11 5.25
N ASN A 87 1.07 -3.87 6.56
CA ASN A 87 0.83 -2.53 7.10
C ASN A 87 2.11 -1.66 7.11
N VAL A 88 3.29 -2.28 7.07
CA VAL A 88 4.58 -1.58 7.25
C VAL A 88 5.54 -1.84 6.08
N LEU A 89 5.97 -3.09 5.87
CA LEU A 89 7.06 -3.39 4.95
C LEU A 89 6.69 -3.08 3.50
N SER A 90 5.53 -3.56 3.03
CA SER A 90 5.07 -3.32 1.65
C SER A 90 4.72 -1.85 1.41
N HIS A 91 4.19 -1.14 2.42
CA HIS A 91 3.99 0.31 2.36
C HIS A 91 5.31 1.08 2.25
N PHE A 92 6.34 0.66 2.99
CA PHE A 92 7.68 1.21 2.86
C PHE A 92 8.27 0.94 1.46
N LEU A 93 8.12 -0.29 0.95
CA LEU A 93 8.56 -0.64 -0.41
C LEU A 93 7.87 0.21 -1.47
N LEU A 94 6.53 0.34 -1.44
CA LEU A 94 5.80 1.22 -2.35
C LEU A 94 6.32 2.66 -2.31
N THR A 95 6.51 3.21 -1.12
CA THR A 95 7.02 4.57 -0.95
C THR A 95 8.42 4.73 -1.54
N ARG A 96 9.31 3.75 -1.31
CA ARG A 96 10.66 3.77 -1.87
C ARG A 96 10.63 3.72 -3.39
N GLU A 97 9.86 2.81 -3.96
CA GLU A 97 9.79 2.56 -5.40
C GLU A 97 9.10 3.70 -6.17
N LEU A 98 8.18 4.42 -5.54
CA LEU A 98 7.44 5.55 -6.12
C LEU A 98 8.00 6.92 -5.72
N MET A 99 9.08 6.96 -4.94
CA MET A 99 9.76 8.19 -4.54
C MET A 99 10.18 9.07 -5.75
N PRO A 100 10.66 8.51 -6.89
CA PRO A 100 10.96 9.31 -8.06
C PRO A 100 9.73 10.08 -8.58
N GLU A 101 8.56 9.44 -8.67
CA GLU A 101 7.33 10.06 -9.18
C GLU A 101 6.80 11.13 -8.23
N LEU A 102 6.89 10.91 -6.92
CA LEU A 102 6.57 11.93 -5.92
C LEU A 102 7.47 13.17 -6.07
N ARG A 103 8.76 12.97 -6.35
CA ARG A 103 9.70 14.09 -6.59
C ARG A 103 9.40 14.81 -7.90
N THR A 104 9.04 14.09 -8.96
CA THR A 104 8.60 14.67 -10.23
C THR A 104 7.40 15.58 -10.02
N ALA A 105 6.37 15.11 -9.30
CA ALA A 105 5.20 15.92 -8.99
C ALA A 105 5.58 17.15 -8.15
N ALA A 106 6.34 16.97 -7.06
CA ALA A 106 6.78 18.07 -6.20
C ALA A 106 7.59 19.14 -6.95
N ALA A 107 8.45 18.74 -7.90
CA ALA A 107 9.19 19.70 -8.73
C ALA A 107 8.26 20.50 -9.66
N ARG A 108 7.17 19.89 -10.13
CA ARG A 108 6.16 20.51 -11.02
C ARG A 108 5.18 21.42 -10.27
N THR A 109 4.75 21.02 -9.08
CA THR A 109 3.64 21.68 -8.34
C THR A 109 4.09 22.43 -7.09
N GLY A 110 5.30 22.18 -6.61
CA GLY A 110 5.82 22.66 -5.34
C GLY A 110 5.46 21.78 -4.13
N ASP A 111 4.65 20.72 -4.28
CA ASP A 111 4.27 19.83 -3.18
C ASP A 111 3.91 18.41 -3.68
N ALA A 112 4.25 17.39 -2.90
CA ALA A 112 3.77 16.02 -3.07
C ALA A 112 3.69 15.35 -1.71
N ARG A 113 2.69 14.47 -1.52
CA ARG A 113 2.33 13.97 -0.18
C ARG A 113 2.33 12.45 -0.12
N VAL A 114 2.90 11.93 0.96
CA VAL A 114 2.68 10.54 1.38
C VAL A 114 1.79 10.57 2.62
N VAL A 115 0.63 9.93 2.52
CA VAL A 115 -0.35 9.84 3.61
C VAL A 115 -0.39 8.39 4.07
N SER A 116 0.07 8.12 5.29
CA SER A 116 -0.01 6.80 5.90
C SER A 116 -1.20 6.72 6.85
N MET A 117 -2.08 5.74 6.61
CA MET A 117 -3.18 5.45 7.51
C MET A 117 -2.67 4.56 8.65
N SER A 118 -2.88 5.02 9.88
CA SER A 118 -2.63 4.24 11.08
C SER A 118 -3.95 4.00 11.81
N SER A 119 -3.88 3.64 13.09
CA SER A 119 -5.06 3.45 13.94
C SER A 119 -4.77 3.89 15.37
N GLY A 120 -5.83 4.02 16.17
CA GLY A 120 -5.71 4.32 17.60
C GLY A 120 -4.87 3.28 18.38
N SER A 121 -4.77 2.04 17.87
CA SER A 121 -3.99 0.98 18.55
C SER A 121 -2.49 1.24 18.54
N GLY A 122 -1.98 2.11 17.65
CA GLY A 122 -0.56 2.51 17.63
C GLY A 122 -0.14 3.39 18.81
N PHE A 123 -1.08 3.95 19.56
CA PHE A 123 -0.79 4.82 20.71
C PHE A 123 -0.79 4.07 22.06
N GLY A 124 -1.18 2.79 22.08
CA GLY A 124 -1.28 1.98 23.29
C GLY A 124 -0.13 0.97 23.45
N PRO A 125 0.08 0.43 24.66
CA PRO A 125 1.01 -0.67 24.87
C PRO A 125 0.49 -1.98 24.23
N PRO A 126 1.39 -2.96 23.99
CA PRO A 126 2.84 -2.88 24.15
C PRO A 126 3.51 -2.02 23.08
N ALA A 127 4.71 -1.51 23.38
CA ALA A 127 5.53 -0.83 22.38
C ALA A 127 5.86 -1.78 21.21
N PHE A 128 6.17 -1.18 20.07
CA PHE A 128 6.58 -1.93 18.88
C PHE A 128 7.77 -2.85 19.17
N ASP A 129 7.64 -4.13 18.81
CA ASP A 129 8.71 -5.11 18.90
C ASP A 129 9.40 -5.26 17.53
N PRO A 130 10.69 -4.92 17.40
CA PRO A 130 11.43 -5.01 16.14
C PRO A 130 11.45 -6.40 15.52
N ARG A 131 11.20 -7.47 16.29
CA ARG A 131 11.12 -8.84 15.77
C ARG A 131 10.05 -8.99 14.68
N PHE A 132 8.99 -8.19 14.71
CA PHE A 132 7.95 -8.18 13.66
C PHE A 132 8.48 -7.70 12.30
N LEU A 133 9.64 -7.03 12.22
CA LEU A 133 10.27 -6.66 10.95
C LEU A 133 11.31 -7.69 10.49
N THR A 134 11.43 -8.82 11.17
CA THR A 134 12.36 -9.89 10.79
C THR A 134 11.64 -10.96 9.99
N ARG A 135 12.40 -11.73 9.19
CA ARG A 135 11.88 -12.86 8.40
C ARG A 135 11.63 -14.09 9.29
N ALA A 136 10.73 -13.92 10.25
CA ALA A 136 10.40 -14.88 11.30
C ALA A 136 8.87 -15.06 11.45
N GLY A 137 8.09 -14.77 10.39
CA GLY A 137 6.64 -14.95 10.42
C GLY A 137 6.25 -16.39 10.79
N GLY A 138 5.18 -16.55 11.56
CA GLY A 138 4.77 -17.86 12.08
C GLY A 138 5.49 -18.30 13.37
N MET A 139 6.39 -17.47 13.91
CA MET A 139 7.13 -17.75 15.15
C MET A 139 7.02 -16.63 16.19
N LEU A 140 6.11 -15.68 16.01
CA LEU A 140 6.05 -14.44 16.80
C LEU A 140 4.87 -14.36 17.78
N GLY A 141 3.99 -15.36 17.75
CA GLY A 141 2.92 -15.57 18.73
C GLY A 141 1.52 -15.15 18.29
N GLY A 142 1.37 -14.46 17.14
CA GLY A 142 0.12 -14.07 16.48
C GLY A 142 -1.00 -13.48 17.34
N ALA A 143 -2.15 -13.20 16.72
CA ALA A 143 -3.38 -13.01 17.47
C ALA A 143 -3.87 -14.38 17.95
N LYS A 144 -3.87 -14.60 19.27
CA LYS A 144 -4.52 -15.78 19.87
C LYS A 144 -6.03 -15.53 19.85
N TYR A 145 -6.73 -16.27 18.99
CA TYR A 145 -8.18 -16.39 19.02
C TYR A 145 -8.62 -17.41 20.07
#